data_AF-A0A1H9NJV9-F1
#
_entry.id   AF-A0A1H9NJV9-F1
#
_cell.length_a   1.000
_cell.length_b   1.000
_cell.length_c   1.000
_cell.angle_alpha   90.00
_cell.angle_beta   90.00
_cell.angle_gamma   90.00
#
_symmetry.space_group_name_H-M   'P 1'
#
loop_
_entity.id
_entity.type
_entity.pdbx_description
1 polymer ?
#
loop_
_entity_poly.entity_id
_entity_poly.type
_entity_poly.pdbx_seq_one_letter_code
_entity_poly.pdbx_strand_id
1 'polypeptide(L)'
;MKKVTLLKKYCLVGLAGIIAASAIGCTSEDINLDKDEVAEDASLEESLKDEENEKVEDNAAGSTGDSSDSEDGKDESDANTESTEDADGNDDDTDIGANSRTAYKEFEDGIAKVKYVISDGDLFFNAEYNDPVFKEDEFYSMDEIIEACKELDYYNADGNPTITYTEIDCGDDCIPELYVDIQFGAASSLAMIIKEVDGELVLCYDELYGDRYMLEIGSDGTIEGSGSSAANIHSIKKAFIDADGNYIYYYGCTETLGLYNFSLYTSGVNEADFSTDGLDINHIGVDQYYFSEDYRNCDYFYHYFIFDDNYEDISTDADYEDSSEIKQAFSDAGVLPYTQDEIDEMLAERAEEVGYPGK
;
A
#
# COMPACT_ATOMS: atom_id res chain seq x y z
N MET A 1 12.40 -27.93 -22.80
CA MET A 1 13.66 -27.40 -22.26
C MET A 1 13.49 -27.19 -20.77
N LYS A 2 14.52 -27.49 -19.96
CA LYS A 2 14.42 -27.63 -18.50
C LYS A 2 14.24 -26.25 -17.83
N LYS A 3 13.17 -26.09 -17.04
CA LYS A 3 13.01 -25.00 -16.07
C LYS A 3 14.06 -25.15 -14.97
N VAL A 4 14.82 -24.09 -14.71
CA VAL A 4 15.78 -24.00 -13.60
C VAL A 4 15.05 -23.29 -12.47
N THR A 5 14.73 -24.02 -11.41
CA THR A 5 14.17 -23.50 -10.17
C THR A 5 15.32 -22.94 -9.33
N LEU A 6 15.33 -21.62 -9.09
CA LEU A 6 16.28 -20.98 -8.20
C LEU A 6 15.73 -21.06 -6.77
N LEU A 7 16.20 -22.04 -6.00
CA LEU A 7 16.00 -22.08 -4.55
C LEU A 7 17.05 -21.16 -3.91
N LYS A 8 16.67 -19.96 -3.44
CA LYS A 8 17.53 -19.14 -2.58
C LYS A 8 17.54 -19.73 -1.17
N LYS A 9 18.75 -19.95 -0.67
CA LYS A 9 19.07 -20.55 0.63
C LYS A 9 19.04 -19.45 1.70
N TYR A 10 18.14 -19.56 2.67
CA TYR A 10 18.34 -18.94 3.98
C TYR A 10 19.32 -19.80 4.78
N CYS A 11 20.54 -19.29 4.95
CA CYS A 11 21.55 -19.89 5.81
C CYS A 11 21.37 -19.35 7.23
N LEU A 12 20.78 -20.18 8.09
CA LEU A 12 20.84 -20.09 9.54
C LEU A 12 22.30 -19.90 10.02
N VAL A 13 22.57 -18.78 10.67
CA VAL A 13 23.73 -18.54 11.54
C VAL A 13 23.24 -17.67 12.70
N GLY A 14 23.33 -18.00 13.98
CA GLY A 14 23.87 -19.18 14.63
C GLY A 14 23.39 -19.20 16.09
N LEU A 15 23.02 -20.39 16.57
CA LEU A 15 22.63 -20.67 17.95
C LEU A 15 23.82 -21.36 18.63
N ALA A 16 24.38 -20.77 19.68
CA ALA A 16 25.45 -21.36 20.47
C ALA A 16 25.24 -21.18 21.98
N GLY A 17 24.95 -22.31 22.66
CA GLY A 17 25.09 -22.53 24.10
C GLY A 17 23.88 -22.07 24.91
N ILE A 18 23.15 -22.93 25.62
CA ILE A 18 23.65 -23.73 26.75
C ILE A 18 22.86 -25.04 26.85
N ILE A 19 23.59 -26.16 26.93
CA ILE A 19 23.07 -27.47 27.38
C ILE A 19 23.30 -27.55 28.89
N ALA A 20 22.24 -27.76 29.67
CA ALA A 20 22.32 -28.44 30.96
C ALA A 20 21.13 -29.39 31.12
N ALA A 21 21.46 -30.67 31.17
CA ALA A 21 20.54 -31.79 31.24
C ALA A 21 19.96 -31.99 32.64
N SER A 22 18.71 -32.46 32.71
CA SER A 22 18.31 -33.48 33.68
C SER A 22 17.11 -34.27 33.18
N ALA A 23 17.34 -35.57 33.01
CA ALA A 23 16.38 -36.58 32.59
C ALA A 23 15.65 -37.19 33.80
N ILE A 24 14.32 -37.30 33.71
CA ILE A 24 13.41 -38.33 34.27
C ILE A 24 12.15 -38.21 33.39
N GLY A 25 11.53 -39.19 32.73
CA GLY A 25 11.49 -40.64 32.85
C GLY A 25 10.03 -41.08 32.98
N CYS A 26 9.46 -41.70 31.93
CA CYS A 26 8.21 -42.51 31.91
C CYS A 26 6.88 -41.75 32.15
N THR A 27 5.73 -42.03 31.52
CA THR A 27 5.18 -43.17 30.77
C THR A 27 3.95 -42.72 29.99
N SER A 28 3.66 -43.43 28.90
CA SER A 28 2.43 -43.42 28.10
C SER A 28 1.18 -43.83 28.90
N GLU A 29 0.06 -43.11 28.70
CA GLU A 29 -1.28 -43.66 28.85
C GLU A 29 -2.22 -43.04 27.81
N ASP A 30 -2.77 -43.90 26.95
CA ASP A 30 -3.82 -43.63 26.00
C ASP A 30 -5.14 -43.33 26.74
N ILE A 31 -5.80 -42.21 26.40
CA ILE A 31 -7.23 -42.04 26.67
C ILE A 31 -7.92 -41.56 25.39
N ASN A 32 -8.51 -42.54 24.69
CA ASN A 32 -9.67 -42.36 23.84
C ASN A 32 -10.87 -42.13 24.75
N LEU A 33 -11.71 -41.12 24.50
CA LEU A 33 -13.13 -41.15 24.84
C LEU A 33 -13.93 -40.16 23.99
N ASP A 34 -15.16 -40.58 23.71
CA ASP A 34 -16.00 -40.23 22.60
C ASP A 34 -16.56 -38.80 22.55
N LYS A 35 -16.92 -38.45 21.31
CA LYS A 35 -18.07 -37.64 20.87
C LYS A 35 -19.17 -37.45 21.92
N ASP A 36 -19.63 -36.20 22.04
CA ASP A 36 -21.05 -35.90 22.03
C ASP A 36 -21.32 -34.58 21.29
N GLU A 37 -22.28 -34.65 20.38
CA GLU A 37 -22.91 -33.52 19.70
C GLU A 37 -23.79 -32.74 20.68
N VAL A 38 -23.76 -31.40 20.64
CA VAL A 38 -24.97 -30.58 20.80
C VAL A 38 -24.86 -29.37 19.88
N ALA A 39 -25.81 -29.27 18.96
CA ALA A 39 -26.12 -28.10 18.15
C ALA A 39 -27.11 -27.17 18.89
N GLU A 40 -27.17 -25.94 18.40
CA GLU A 40 -28.19 -24.86 18.53
C GLU A 40 -27.55 -23.56 19.04
N ASP A 41 -27.30 -22.58 18.16
CA ASP A 41 -28.26 -21.67 17.49
C ASP A 41 -28.56 -20.44 18.38
N ALA A 42 -28.25 -19.26 17.85
CA ALA A 42 -29.03 -18.03 17.96
C ALA A 42 -28.21 -16.82 17.53
N SER A 43 -28.51 -16.40 16.29
CA SER A 43 -28.45 -15.04 15.78
C SER A 43 -28.70 -13.93 16.82
N LEU A 44 -27.92 -12.86 16.78
CA LEU A 44 -28.40 -11.52 17.13
C LEU A 44 -27.74 -10.50 16.19
N GLU A 45 -28.47 -10.18 15.12
CA GLU A 45 -28.46 -8.85 14.51
C GLU A 45 -28.88 -7.85 15.59
N GLU A 46 -28.14 -6.74 15.74
CA GLU A 46 -28.72 -5.55 16.33
C GLU A 46 -28.51 -4.34 15.42
N SER A 47 -29.66 -3.75 15.14
CA SER A 47 -29.96 -2.78 14.12
C SER A 47 -29.47 -1.37 14.45
N LEU A 48 -28.98 -0.70 13.41
CA LEU A 48 -28.86 0.74 13.29
C LEU A 48 -30.20 1.44 13.56
N LYS A 49 -30.18 2.42 14.45
CA LYS A 49 -31.01 3.64 14.40
C LYS A 49 -30.22 4.77 15.05
N ASP A 50 -29.99 5.85 14.31
CA ASP A 50 -30.08 7.18 14.88
C ASP A 50 -30.57 8.18 13.83
N GLU A 51 -31.36 9.12 14.33
CA GLU A 51 -32.35 9.94 13.65
C GLU A 51 -31.75 11.18 12.97
N GLU A 52 -32.40 11.59 11.88
CA GLU A 52 -32.27 12.91 11.25
C GLU A 52 -32.76 14.06 12.16
N ASN A 53 -32.38 15.28 11.72
CA ASN A 53 -32.84 16.65 12.03
C ASN A 53 -31.96 17.45 13.01
N GLU A 54 -31.58 18.71 12.76
CA GLU A 54 -32.17 19.73 11.89
C GLU A 54 -31.18 20.91 11.66
N LYS A 55 -31.31 21.56 10.49
CA LYS A 55 -31.20 23.02 10.21
C LYS A 55 -29.86 23.76 10.07
N VAL A 56 -29.50 23.96 8.79
CA VAL A 56 -29.38 25.23 8.05
C VAL A 56 -29.57 26.55 8.83
N GLU A 57 -28.57 27.44 8.73
CA GLU A 57 -28.80 28.88 8.51
C GLU A 57 -27.76 29.45 7.50
N ASP A 58 -28.29 30.01 6.41
CA ASP A 58 -27.64 30.91 5.47
C ASP A 58 -27.16 32.20 6.16
N ASN A 59 -26.06 32.79 5.66
CA ASN A 59 -26.01 34.24 5.47
C ASN A 59 -25.01 34.66 4.38
N ALA A 60 -25.57 35.25 3.33
CA ALA A 60 -24.88 35.99 2.29
C ALA A 60 -24.74 37.48 2.68
N ALA A 61 -23.56 38.05 2.43
CA ALA A 61 -23.28 39.47 2.12
C ALA A 61 -21.79 39.54 1.74
N GLY A 62 -21.33 39.94 0.56
CA GLY A 62 -21.75 41.03 -0.31
C GLY A 62 -20.89 42.26 -0.02
N SER A 63 -19.95 42.63 -0.92
CA SER A 63 -19.59 44.02 -1.29
C SER A 63 -18.21 44.15 -2.01
N THR A 64 -18.29 44.31 -3.33
CA THR A 64 -17.61 45.32 -4.21
C THR A 64 -16.33 46.06 -3.76
N GLY A 65 -15.36 46.17 -4.71
CA GLY A 65 -14.91 47.48 -5.22
C GLY A 65 -13.41 47.72 -5.50
N ASP A 66 -13.12 48.16 -6.74
CA ASP A 66 -11.96 48.89 -7.32
C ASP A 66 -10.59 48.18 -7.49
N SER A 67 -9.88 48.16 -8.63
CA SER A 67 -9.68 49.01 -9.85
C SER A 67 -8.33 49.77 -9.88
N SER A 68 -7.83 50.00 -11.10
CA SER A 68 -6.58 50.61 -11.60
C SER A 68 -5.34 49.69 -11.64
N ASP A 69 -4.68 49.34 -12.74
CA ASP A 69 -4.43 49.86 -14.11
C ASP A 69 -3.03 50.51 -14.28
N SER A 70 -2.49 50.38 -15.52
CA SER A 70 -1.23 50.87 -16.13
C SER A 70 0.09 50.09 -15.86
N GLU A 71 0.65 49.37 -16.86
CA GLU A 71 1.48 49.80 -18.03
C GLU A 71 2.92 50.17 -17.61
N ASP A 72 4.02 49.95 -18.33
CA ASP A 72 4.43 49.36 -19.62
C ASP A 72 5.98 49.46 -19.59
N GLY A 73 6.74 48.65 -20.33
CA GLY A 73 8.20 48.84 -20.38
C GLY A 73 9.03 47.70 -20.93
N LYS A 74 9.02 47.55 -22.26
CA LYS A 74 9.95 46.79 -23.10
C LYS A 74 11.43 47.10 -22.81
N ASP A 75 12.30 46.10 -22.98
CA ASP A 75 13.49 46.28 -23.82
C ASP A 75 13.92 44.96 -24.49
N GLU A 76 14.20 45.06 -25.78
CA GLU A 76 14.69 44.01 -26.68
C GLU A 76 16.22 43.95 -26.62
N SER A 77 16.82 42.76 -26.74
CA SER A 77 18.06 42.64 -27.54
C SER A 77 18.28 41.22 -28.05
N ASP A 78 18.20 41.13 -29.38
CA ASP A 78 18.69 40.04 -30.22
C ASP A 78 20.21 39.86 -30.09
N ALA A 79 20.66 38.60 -30.08
CA ALA A 79 21.95 38.21 -30.64
C ALA A 79 21.92 36.74 -31.10
N ASN A 80 21.66 36.57 -32.40
CA ASN A 80 21.88 35.39 -33.20
C ASN A 80 23.38 35.02 -33.26
N THR A 81 23.77 33.75 -33.07
CA THR A 81 25.01 33.17 -33.63
C THR A 81 24.92 31.64 -33.76
N GLU A 82 24.85 31.23 -35.03
CA GLU A 82 25.43 30.05 -35.70
C GLU A 82 25.42 28.65 -35.08
N SER A 83 24.84 27.75 -35.90
CA SER A 83 25.00 26.31 -35.96
C SER A 83 26.43 25.80 -35.75
N THR A 84 26.52 24.72 -34.98
CA THR A 84 27.41 23.59 -35.28
C THR A 84 26.62 22.32 -35.11
N GLU A 85 26.32 21.67 -36.23
CA GLU A 85 26.08 20.23 -36.32
C GLU A 85 27.37 19.53 -35.88
N ASP A 86 27.26 18.60 -34.93
CA ASP A 86 27.93 17.32 -34.99
C ASP A 86 27.12 16.34 -34.13
N ALA A 87 26.49 15.41 -34.83
CA ALA A 87 25.75 14.28 -34.30
C ALA A 87 26.71 13.23 -33.75
N ASP A 88 26.37 12.63 -32.60
CA ASP A 88 26.43 11.18 -32.45
C ASP A 88 25.64 10.71 -31.20
N GLY A 89 24.53 10.01 -31.45
CA GLY A 89 24.01 8.93 -30.59
C GLY A 89 23.06 9.28 -29.44
N ASN A 90 21.76 9.42 -29.72
CA ASN A 90 20.67 8.65 -29.09
C ASN A 90 19.34 9.02 -29.78
N ASP A 91 18.94 8.26 -30.79
CA ASP A 91 17.72 8.50 -31.60
C ASP A 91 16.63 7.44 -31.34
N ASP A 92 16.78 6.61 -30.29
CA ASP A 92 15.85 5.50 -29.98
C ASP A 92 14.80 5.90 -28.92
N ASP A 93 15.19 6.60 -27.84
CA ASP A 93 14.25 6.99 -26.77
C ASP A 93 13.21 8.03 -27.20
N THR A 94 13.58 8.94 -28.11
CA THR A 94 12.67 9.98 -28.58
C THR A 94 11.53 9.45 -29.46
N ASP A 95 11.73 8.29 -30.11
CA ASP A 95 10.70 7.66 -30.95
C ASP A 95 9.72 6.83 -30.10
N ILE A 96 10.23 6.11 -29.08
CA ILE A 96 9.38 5.34 -28.15
C ILE A 96 8.39 6.29 -27.45
N GLY A 97 8.88 7.35 -26.78
CA GLY A 97 7.98 8.28 -26.08
C GLY A 97 6.95 8.99 -26.97
N ALA A 98 7.27 9.23 -28.25
CA ALA A 98 6.31 9.81 -29.20
C ALA A 98 5.22 8.81 -29.65
N ASN A 99 5.59 7.55 -29.80
CA ASN A 99 4.66 6.47 -30.14
C ASN A 99 3.75 6.14 -28.96
N SER A 100 4.27 6.08 -27.73
CA SER A 100 3.49 5.85 -26.50
C SER A 100 2.42 6.94 -26.31
N ARG A 101 2.79 8.22 -26.48
CA ARG A 101 1.82 9.34 -26.40
C ARG A 101 0.67 9.25 -27.40
N THR A 102 0.94 8.75 -28.60
CA THR A 102 -0.11 8.54 -29.60
C THR A 102 -1.06 7.44 -29.15
N ALA A 103 -0.53 6.31 -28.66
CA ALA A 103 -1.34 5.20 -28.15
C ALA A 103 -2.18 5.62 -26.93
N TYR A 104 -1.61 6.39 -25.99
CA TYR A 104 -2.34 6.94 -24.84
C TYR A 104 -3.49 7.85 -25.27
N LYS A 105 -3.27 8.74 -26.24
CA LYS A 105 -4.32 9.59 -26.79
C LYS A 105 -5.45 8.76 -27.43
N GLU A 106 -5.11 7.68 -28.14
CA GLU A 106 -6.09 6.76 -28.72
C GLU A 106 -6.90 6.02 -27.66
N PHE A 107 -6.30 5.68 -26.51
CA PHE A 107 -7.03 5.10 -25.38
C PHE A 107 -7.99 6.09 -24.74
N GLU A 108 -7.53 7.33 -24.46
CA GLU A 108 -8.40 8.41 -23.96
C GLU A 108 -9.60 8.68 -24.87
N ASP A 109 -9.40 8.60 -26.19
CA ASP A 109 -10.44 8.82 -27.19
C ASP A 109 -11.36 7.59 -27.40
N GLY A 110 -11.12 6.49 -26.67
CA GLY A 110 -11.90 5.24 -26.75
C GLY A 110 -11.65 4.42 -28.01
N ILE A 111 -10.53 4.66 -28.70
CA ILE A 111 -10.14 3.96 -29.94
C ILE A 111 -9.30 2.72 -29.60
N ALA A 112 -8.36 2.87 -28.67
CA ALA A 112 -7.49 1.79 -28.22
C ALA A 112 -8.07 1.07 -26.99
N LYS A 113 -7.48 -0.08 -26.68
CA LYS A 113 -7.77 -0.87 -25.48
C LYS A 113 -6.46 -1.18 -24.75
N VAL A 114 -6.55 -1.41 -23.46
CA VAL A 114 -5.43 -1.86 -22.63
C VAL A 114 -5.54 -3.35 -22.39
N LYS A 115 -4.40 -4.03 -22.46
CA LYS A 115 -4.28 -5.43 -22.09
C LYS A 115 -4.17 -5.54 -20.57
N TYR A 116 -4.98 -6.39 -19.96
CA TYR A 116 -4.87 -6.71 -18.55
C TYR A 116 -3.81 -7.80 -18.34
N VAL A 117 -2.81 -7.51 -17.52
CA VAL A 117 -1.80 -8.47 -17.10
C VAL A 117 -1.84 -8.50 -15.57
N ILE A 118 -2.03 -9.69 -15.00
CA ILE A 118 -1.99 -9.86 -13.55
C ILE A 118 -0.54 -9.62 -13.12
N SER A 119 -0.29 -8.47 -12.50
CA SER A 119 0.99 -8.20 -11.84
C SER A 119 0.94 -8.76 -10.41
N ASP A 120 2.09 -8.93 -9.77
CA ASP A 120 2.14 -9.36 -8.37
C ASP A 120 1.44 -8.36 -7.43
N GLY A 121 1.17 -7.12 -7.89
CA GLY A 121 0.38 -6.08 -7.20
C GLY A 121 -0.96 -5.76 -7.85
N ASP A 122 -1.56 -6.71 -8.55
CA ASP A 122 -2.97 -6.64 -8.94
C ASP A 122 -3.81 -6.60 -7.64
N LEU A 123 -4.60 -5.53 -7.47
CA LEU A 123 -5.34 -5.27 -6.23
C LEU A 123 -6.84 -5.07 -6.49
N PHE A 124 -7.27 -5.05 -7.75
CA PHE A 124 -8.68 -4.96 -8.11
C PHE A 124 -9.33 -6.34 -8.21
N PHE A 125 -9.65 -6.86 -7.02
CA PHE A 125 -10.37 -8.11 -6.86
C PHE A 125 -11.82 -7.88 -6.42
N ASN A 126 -12.71 -8.75 -6.87
CA ASN A 126 -14.01 -8.88 -6.25
C ASN A 126 -13.84 -9.51 -4.87
N ALA A 127 -13.99 -8.72 -3.81
CA ALA A 127 -13.79 -9.15 -2.43
C ALA A 127 -14.72 -10.29 -1.98
N GLU A 128 -15.92 -10.44 -2.56
CA GLU A 128 -16.85 -11.52 -2.22
C GLU A 128 -16.38 -12.88 -2.75
N TYR A 129 -15.78 -12.90 -3.94
CA TYR A 129 -15.40 -14.14 -4.64
C TYR A 129 -13.89 -14.39 -4.69
N ASN A 130 -13.08 -13.40 -4.28
CA ASN A 130 -11.62 -13.43 -4.39
C ASN A 130 -11.16 -13.76 -5.82
N ASP A 131 -11.87 -13.22 -6.81
CA ASP A 131 -11.62 -13.39 -8.24
C ASP A 131 -11.24 -12.03 -8.86
N PRO A 132 -10.29 -11.99 -9.81
CA PRO A 132 -9.93 -10.75 -10.48
C PRO A 132 -11.13 -10.26 -11.29
N VAL A 133 -11.35 -8.94 -11.29
CA VAL A 133 -12.47 -8.33 -12.02
C VAL A 133 -12.25 -8.45 -13.53
N PHE A 134 -11.01 -8.32 -13.95
CA PHE A 134 -10.57 -8.49 -15.33
C PHE A 134 -9.92 -9.86 -15.53
N LYS A 135 -9.90 -10.31 -16.78
CA LYS A 135 -9.29 -11.60 -17.16
C LYS A 135 -7.90 -11.33 -17.72
N GLU A 136 -6.94 -12.10 -17.23
CA GLU A 136 -5.57 -12.08 -17.74
C GLU A 136 -5.53 -12.22 -19.27
N ASP A 137 -4.68 -11.43 -19.90
CA ASP A 137 -4.46 -11.34 -21.35
C ASP A 137 -5.64 -10.82 -22.19
N GLU A 138 -6.76 -10.41 -21.58
CA GLU A 138 -7.88 -9.76 -22.29
C GLU A 138 -7.67 -8.25 -22.43
N PHE A 139 -8.37 -7.65 -23.40
CA PHE A 139 -8.25 -6.24 -23.73
C PHE A 139 -9.53 -5.47 -23.38
N TYR A 140 -9.36 -4.38 -22.65
CA TYR A 140 -10.45 -3.57 -22.12
C TYR A 140 -10.36 -2.12 -22.62
N SER A 141 -11.48 -1.57 -23.08
CA SER A 141 -11.63 -0.13 -23.27
C SER A 141 -11.96 0.55 -21.94
N MET A 142 -11.81 1.88 -21.89
CA MET A 142 -12.23 2.67 -20.74
C MET A 142 -13.70 2.44 -20.36
N ASP A 143 -14.60 2.35 -21.35
CA ASP A 143 -16.03 2.06 -21.11
C ASP A 143 -16.24 0.67 -20.49
N GLU A 144 -15.49 -0.35 -20.93
CA GLU A 144 -15.57 -1.70 -20.38
C GLU A 144 -15.04 -1.75 -18.93
N ILE A 145 -13.98 -0.99 -18.63
CA ILE A 145 -13.44 -0.84 -17.26
C ILE A 145 -14.48 -0.18 -16.35
N ILE A 146 -15.08 0.93 -16.78
CA ILE A 146 -16.11 1.66 -16.03
C ILE A 146 -17.32 0.77 -15.75
N GLU A 147 -17.78 0.00 -16.74
CA GLU A 147 -18.91 -0.90 -16.56
C GLU A 147 -18.58 -2.03 -15.58
N ALA A 148 -17.38 -2.63 -15.68
CA ALA A 148 -16.94 -3.65 -14.74
C ALA A 148 -16.88 -3.11 -13.30
N CYS A 149 -16.43 -1.87 -13.09
CA CYS A 149 -16.44 -1.23 -11.77
C CYS A 149 -17.86 -1.04 -11.23
N LYS A 150 -18.83 -0.69 -12.08
CA LYS A 150 -20.23 -0.50 -11.70
C LYS A 150 -20.92 -1.80 -11.31
N GLU A 151 -20.54 -2.92 -11.91
CA GLU A 151 -21.10 -4.23 -11.60
C GLU A 151 -20.69 -4.76 -10.21
N LEU A 152 -19.66 -4.16 -9.57
CA LEU A 152 -19.15 -4.65 -8.28
C LEU A 152 -20.06 -4.33 -7.08
N ASP A 153 -21.08 -3.48 -7.20
CA ASP A 153 -22.12 -3.12 -6.18
C ASP A 153 -21.61 -2.64 -4.79
N TYR A 154 -20.30 -2.76 -4.52
CA TYR A 154 -19.63 -2.35 -3.28
C TYR A 154 -19.36 -0.85 -3.21
N TYR A 155 -19.40 -0.18 -4.35
CA TYR A 155 -19.01 1.21 -4.51
C TYR A 155 -20.15 1.91 -5.22
N ASN A 156 -20.65 3.01 -4.65
CA ASN A 156 -21.76 3.80 -5.21
C ASN A 156 -21.31 4.48 -6.52
N ALA A 157 -21.08 3.69 -7.57
CA ALA A 157 -20.70 4.11 -8.91
C ALA A 157 -21.91 4.63 -9.71
N ASP A 158 -22.88 5.20 -9.00
CA ASP A 158 -24.09 5.81 -9.54
C ASP A 158 -23.73 7.17 -10.14
N GLY A 159 -23.19 7.16 -11.36
CA GLY A 159 -22.82 8.38 -12.06
C GLY A 159 -22.04 8.19 -13.35
N ASN A 160 -21.74 9.33 -13.97
CA ASN A 160 -20.67 9.42 -14.97
C ASN A 160 -19.39 9.76 -14.21
N PRO A 161 -18.39 8.88 -14.18
CA PRO A 161 -17.16 9.16 -13.46
C PRO A 161 -16.42 10.34 -14.08
N THR A 162 -15.63 11.02 -13.25
CA THR A 162 -14.63 11.99 -13.74
C THR A 162 -13.34 11.22 -13.96
N ILE A 163 -12.70 11.42 -15.11
CA ILE A 163 -11.47 10.72 -15.47
C ILE A 163 -10.37 11.75 -15.66
N THR A 164 -9.24 11.55 -14.97
CA THR A 164 -8.02 12.35 -15.12
C THR A 164 -6.93 11.48 -15.70
N TYR A 165 -6.21 12.02 -16.67
CA TYR A 165 -5.09 11.39 -17.34
C TYR A 165 -3.84 12.24 -17.11
N THR A 166 -2.77 11.61 -16.63
CA THR A 166 -1.50 12.29 -16.31
C THR A 166 -0.33 11.45 -16.80
N GLU A 167 0.61 12.05 -17.52
CA GLU A 167 1.88 11.39 -17.84
C GLU A 167 2.75 11.36 -16.58
N ILE A 168 3.29 10.18 -16.24
CA ILE A 168 4.28 9.96 -15.17
C ILE A 168 5.49 9.20 -15.75
N ASP A 169 6.61 9.14 -15.03
CA ASP A 169 7.87 8.52 -15.45
C ASP A 169 8.28 7.49 -14.39
N CYS A 170 7.74 6.27 -14.51
CA CYS A 170 8.01 5.19 -13.57
C CYS A 170 9.48 4.78 -13.64
N GLY A 171 10.22 4.91 -12.54
CA GLY A 171 11.62 4.50 -12.49
C GLY A 171 12.62 5.50 -13.10
N ASP A 172 12.21 6.74 -13.38
CA ASP A 172 13.05 7.84 -13.89
C ASP A 172 13.82 7.46 -15.18
N ASP A 173 13.20 6.71 -16.09
CA ASP A 173 13.82 6.26 -17.35
C ASP A 173 13.54 7.22 -18.53
N CYS A 174 12.78 8.30 -18.28
CA CYS A 174 12.32 9.29 -19.27
C CYS A 174 11.34 8.73 -20.32
N ILE A 175 10.79 7.53 -20.11
CA ILE A 175 9.76 6.93 -20.94
C ILE A 175 8.42 7.10 -20.19
N PRO A 176 7.47 7.89 -20.72
CA PRO A 176 6.26 8.20 -19.96
C PRO A 176 5.30 7.00 -19.90
N GLU A 177 4.73 6.75 -18.72
CA GLU A 177 3.50 5.98 -18.51
C GLU A 177 2.28 6.91 -18.40
N LEU A 178 1.10 6.32 -18.57
CA LEU A 178 -0.16 7.00 -18.36
C LEU A 178 -0.76 6.60 -17.00
N TYR A 179 -0.78 7.54 -16.05
CA TYR A 179 -1.59 7.46 -14.85
C TYR A 179 -3.02 7.88 -15.16
N VAL A 180 -3.98 7.02 -14.80
CA VAL A 180 -5.41 7.26 -14.93
C VAL A 180 -6.08 7.22 -13.57
N ASP A 181 -6.79 8.29 -13.22
CA ASP A 181 -7.65 8.35 -12.04
C ASP A 181 -9.12 8.44 -12.47
N ILE A 182 -9.91 7.44 -12.09
CA ILE A 182 -11.35 7.37 -12.34
C ILE A 182 -12.10 7.61 -11.04
N GLN A 183 -12.73 8.77 -10.89
CA GLN A 183 -13.54 9.13 -9.72
C GLN A 183 -15.01 8.83 -9.97
N PHE A 184 -15.55 7.81 -9.30
CA PHE A 184 -16.95 7.38 -9.43
C PHE A 184 -17.91 8.16 -8.52
N GLY A 185 -17.37 8.92 -7.56
CA GLY A 185 -18.12 9.75 -6.63
C GLY A 185 -17.23 10.25 -5.49
N ALA A 186 -17.84 10.72 -4.40
CA ALA A 186 -17.09 11.26 -3.26
C ALA A 186 -16.33 10.19 -2.44
N ALA A 187 -16.67 8.91 -2.60
CA ALA A 187 -16.22 7.84 -1.71
C ALA A 187 -15.49 6.70 -2.44
N SER A 188 -15.35 6.76 -3.76
CA SER A 188 -14.80 5.64 -4.54
C SER A 188 -14.14 6.10 -5.83
N SER A 189 -12.90 5.68 -6.01
CA SER A 189 -12.08 5.96 -7.17
C SER A 189 -11.24 4.73 -7.54
N LEU A 190 -10.81 4.66 -8.80
CA LEU A 190 -9.86 3.66 -9.31
C LEU A 190 -8.64 4.37 -9.88
N ALA A 191 -7.48 4.07 -9.34
CA ALA A 191 -6.19 4.47 -9.91
C ALA A 191 -5.67 3.35 -10.82
N MET A 192 -5.07 3.72 -11.95
CA MET A 192 -4.43 2.79 -12.89
C MET A 192 -3.14 3.36 -13.47
N ILE A 193 -2.15 2.51 -13.73
CA ILE A 193 -0.93 2.89 -14.48
C ILE A 193 -0.85 2.01 -15.73
N ILE A 194 -0.68 2.65 -16.89
CA ILE A 194 -0.63 2.00 -18.20
C ILE A 194 0.70 2.30 -18.88
N LYS A 195 1.42 1.26 -19.31
CA LYS A 195 2.66 1.36 -20.08
C LYS A 195 2.45 0.88 -21.52
N GLU A 196 3.17 1.47 -22.46
CA GLU A 196 3.27 0.96 -23.83
C GLU A 196 4.42 -0.05 -23.89
N VAL A 197 4.13 -1.28 -24.32
CA VAL A 197 5.10 -2.38 -24.41
C VAL A 197 4.92 -3.09 -25.75
N ASP A 198 5.96 -3.07 -26.59
CA ASP A 198 6.02 -3.79 -27.88
C ASP A 198 4.84 -3.53 -28.84
N GLY A 199 4.28 -2.31 -28.83
CA GLY A 199 3.15 -1.86 -29.63
C GLY A 199 1.78 -2.04 -28.97
N GLU A 200 1.73 -2.49 -27.71
CA GLU A 200 0.51 -2.76 -26.96
C GLU A 200 0.45 -1.90 -25.68
N LEU A 201 -0.74 -1.37 -25.36
CA LEU A 201 -0.96 -0.75 -24.05
C LEU A 201 -1.23 -1.85 -23.02
N VAL A 202 -0.48 -1.84 -21.92
CA VAL A 202 -0.55 -2.83 -20.83
C VAL A 202 -0.94 -2.13 -19.53
N LEU A 203 -1.93 -2.65 -18.82
CA LEU A 203 -2.26 -2.23 -17.47
C LEU A 203 -1.24 -2.85 -16.51
N CYS A 204 -0.39 -2.00 -15.91
CA CYS A 204 0.69 -2.41 -15.01
C CYS A 204 0.25 -2.41 -13.54
N TYR A 205 -0.72 -1.56 -13.22
CA TYR A 205 -1.22 -1.35 -11.88
C TYR A 205 -2.67 -0.93 -11.90
N ASP A 206 -3.44 -1.38 -10.93
CA ASP A 206 -4.77 -0.91 -10.61
C ASP A 206 -5.04 -1.05 -9.12
N GLU A 207 -5.66 -0.03 -8.53
CA GLU A 207 -6.10 -0.10 -7.13
C GLU A 207 -7.29 0.82 -6.87
N LEU A 208 -8.29 0.28 -6.17
CA LEU A 208 -9.41 1.06 -5.66
C LEU A 208 -9.03 1.84 -4.41
N TYR A 209 -9.52 3.07 -4.32
CA TYR A 209 -9.36 3.90 -3.13
C TYR A 209 -10.59 4.77 -2.87
N GLY A 210 -10.67 5.38 -1.67
CA GLY A 210 -11.89 6.04 -1.22
C GLY A 210 -11.85 6.57 0.22
N ASP A 211 -13.02 6.58 0.86
CA ASP A 211 -13.24 7.23 2.15
C ASP A 211 -12.43 6.66 3.33
N ARG A 212 -12.04 5.40 3.25
CA ARG A 212 -11.25 4.70 4.30
C ARG A 212 -9.86 4.24 3.84
N TYR A 213 -9.52 4.50 2.59
CA TYR A 213 -8.23 4.15 2.02
C TYR A 213 -7.81 5.27 1.07
N MET A 214 -6.77 6.00 1.46
CA MET A 214 -6.13 7.02 0.64
C MET A 214 -5.03 6.35 -0.20
N LEU A 215 -4.88 6.84 -1.42
CA LEU A 215 -3.85 6.40 -2.35
C LEU A 215 -3.19 7.62 -2.97
N GLU A 216 -1.87 7.68 -2.85
CA GLU A 216 -1.03 8.69 -3.50
C GLU A 216 -0.08 7.98 -4.48
N ILE A 217 -0.05 8.46 -5.72
CA ILE A 217 0.86 7.97 -6.75
C ILE A 217 1.77 9.13 -7.16
N GLY A 218 3.07 8.96 -6.97
CA GLY A 218 4.11 9.91 -7.33
C GLY A 218 4.34 9.94 -8.84
N SER A 219 4.93 11.05 -9.32
CA SER A 219 5.29 11.18 -10.74
C SER A 219 6.42 10.24 -11.17
N ASP A 220 7.12 9.63 -10.21
CA ASP A 220 8.22 8.66 -10.39
C ASP A 220 7.74 7.20 -10.30
N GLY A 221 6.42 6.97 -10.23
CA GLY A 221 5.82 5.66 -10.06
C GLY A 221 5.76 5.16 -8.61
N THR A 222 6.18 5.95 -7.61
CA THR A 222 5.99 5.59 -6.19
C THR A 222 4.51 5.53 -5.83
N ILE A 223 4.16 4.59 -4.96
CA ILE A 223 2.79 4.34 -4.49
C ILE A 223 2.77 4.34 -2.97
N GLU A 224 1.90 5.16 -2.39
CA GLU A 224 1.59 5.17 -0.96
C GLU A 224 0.09 4.95 -0.75
N GLY A 225 -0.23 3.80 -0.17
CA GLY A 225 -1.55 3.50 0.34
C GLY A 225 -1.62 3.75 1.83
N SER A 226 -2.69 4.35 2.33
CA SER A 226 -2.93 4.44 3.77
C SER A 226 -4.41 4.26 4.11
N GLY A 227 -4.71 3.58 5.20
CA GLY A 227 -6.08 3.29 5.58
C GLY A 227 -6.27 3.09 7.07
N SER A 228 -7.52 2.99 7.49
CA SER A 228 -7.89 2.75 8.89
C SER A 228 -8.93 1.64 8.99
N SER A 229 -8.62 0.62 9.80
CA SER A 229 -9.56 -0.45 10.12
C SER A 229 -10.33 -0.19 11.42
N ALA A 230 -9.75 0.61 12.31
CA ALA A 230 -10.35 1.11 13.54
C ALA A 230 -9.76 2.48 13.91
N ALA A 231 -10.41 3.19 14.85
CA ALA A 231 -9.93 4.51 15.30
C ALA A 231 -8.50 4.52 15.86
N ASN A 232 -7.97 3.35 16.22
CA ASN A 232 -6.63 3.17 16.78
C ASN A 232 -5.76 2.23 15.93
N ILE A 233 -6.22 1.81 14.74
CA ILE A 233 -5.48 0.91 13.86
C ILE A 233 -5.40 1.54 12.48
N HIS A 234 -4.18 1.88 12.09
CA HIS A 234 -3.85 2.53 10.83
C HIS A 234 -2.84 1.69 10.08
N SER A 235 -3.01 1.56 8.78
CA SER A 235 -2.08 0.79 7.95
C SER A 235 -1.56 1.67 6.83
N ILE A 236 -0.26 1.57 6.56
CA ILE A 236 0.40 2.16 5.41
C ILE A 236 0.98 1.05 4.54
N LYS A 237 1.01 1.29 3.24
CA LYS A 237 1.61 0.45 2.21
C LYS A 237 2.48 1.33 1.34
N LYS A 238 3.72 0.92 1.10
CA LYS A 238 4.64 1.56 0.16
C LYS A 238 5.01 0.55 -0.93
N ALA A 239 4.89 0.99 -2.17
CA ALA A 239 5.26 0.22 -3.36
C ALA A 239 5.68 1.19 -4.47
N PHE A 240 6.02 0.66 -5.64
CA PHE A 240 6.26 1.46 -6.83
C PHE A 240 6.13 0.61 -8.09
N ILE A 241 5.97 1.27 -9.23
CA ILE A 241 6.12 0.67 -10.56
C ILE A 241 7.52 0.98 -11.08
N ASP A 242 8.26 -0.04 -11.51
CA ASP A 242 9.59 0.15 -12.09
C ASP A 242 9.52 0.56 -13.58
N ALA A 243 10.68 0.88 -14.16
CA ALA A 243 10.82 1.27 -15.57
C ALA A 243 10.32 0.20 -16.56
N ASP A 244 10.27 -1.07 -16.15
CA ASP A 244 9.76 -2.16 -16.99
C ASP A 244 8.23 -2.33 -16.83
N GLY A 245 7.57 -1.53 -15.98
CA GLY A 245 6.14 -1.61 -15.70
C GLY A 245 5.77 -2.70 -14.69
N ASN A 246 6.72 -3.19 -13.89
CA ASN A 246 6.45 -4.18 -12.85
C ASN A 246 6.10 -3.48 -11.53
N TYR A 247 5.06 -3.98 -10.85
CA TYR A 247 4.79 -3.60 -9.48
C TYR A 247 5.80 -4.25 -8.52
N ILE A 248 6.39 -3.44 -7.65
CA ILE A 248 7.36 -3.87 -6.65
C ILE A 248 6.90 -3.41 -5.26
N TYR A 249 6.60 -4.39 -4.42
CA TYR A 249 6.24 -4.16 -3.03
C TYR A 249 7.48 -3.78 -2.19
N TYR A 250 7.44 -2.60 -1.57
CA TYR A 250 8.52 -2.14 -0.70
C TYR A 250 8.29 -2.63 0.74
N TYR A 251 7.31 -2.07 1.45
CA TYR A 251 6.91 -2.52 2.77
C TYR A 251 5.47 -2.11 3.10
N GLY A 252 4.94 -2.71 4.15
CA GLY A 252 3.73 -2.26 4.83
C GLY A 252 3.98 -2.14 6.32
N CYS A 253 3.21 -1.27 6.95
CA CYS A 253 3.21 -1.12 8.40
C CYS A 253 1.77 -1.00 8.88
N THR A 254 1.43 -1.71 9.96
CA THR A 254 0.19 -1.47 10.69
C THR A 254 0.53 -0.93 12.07
N GLU A 255 0.14 0.31 12.32
CA GLU A 255 0.20 0.96 13.61
C GLU A 255 -1.05 0.56 14.42
N THR A 256 -0.84 0.19 15.68
CA THR A 256 -1.90 0.01 16.67
C THR A 256 -1.62 0.90 17.88
N LEU A 257 -2.47 1.89 18.11
CA LEU A 257 -2.43 2.76 19.28
C LEU A 257 -3.19 2.12 20.45
N GLY A 258 -2.46 1.81 21.51
CA GLY A 258 -2.99 1.12 22.68
C GLY A 258 -3.23 -0.38 22.46
N LEU A 259 -3.07 -1.16 23.53
CA LEU A 259 -3.00 -2.63 23.43
C LEU A 259 -4.32 -3.36 23.75
N TYR A 260 -5.46 -2.65 23.82
CA TYR A 260 -6.73 -3.25 24.27
C TYR A 260 -7.24 -4.38 23.36
N ASN A 261 -7.02 -4.28 22.05
CA ASN A 261 -7.38 -5.29 21.05
C ASN A 261 -6.18 -5.65 20.16
N PHE A 262 -4.96 -5.55 20.71
CA PHE A 262 -3.75 -5.85 19.97
C PHE A 262 -3.53 -7.36 19.92
N SER A 263 -3.30 -7.89 18.72
CA SER A 263 -2.86 -9.27 18.49
C SER A 263 -1.42 -9.25 18.00
N LEU A 264 -0.55 -9.95 18.73
CA LEU A 264 0.85 -10.12 18.35
C LEU A 264 0.99 -11.39 17.51
N TYR A 265 1.72 -11.35 16.41
CA TYR A 265 1.93 -12.51 15.53
C TYR A 265 3.40 -12.90 15.47
N THR A 266 3.68 -14.20 15.52
CA THR A 266 5.05 -14.71 15.39
C THR A 266 5.49 -14.88 13.94
N SER A 267 4.56 -15.27 13.05
CA SER A 267 4.73 -15.36 11.60
C SER A 267 3.36 -15.69 10.98
N GLY A 268 2.99 -14.97 9.91
CA GLY A 268 1.71 -15.09 9.25
C GLY A 268 0.53 -15.05 10.23
N VAL A 269 -0.40 -16.00 10.14
CA VAL A 269 -1.58 -16.07 11.01
C VAL A 269 -1.31 -16.65 12.41
N ASN A 270 -0.06 -16.93 12.80
CA ASN A 270 0.25 -17.54 14.09
C ASN A 270 0.37 -16.48 15.19
N GLU A 271 -0.68 -16.33 15.99
CA GLU A 271 -0.73 -15.42 17.13
C GLU A 271 0.17 -15.89 18.29
N ALA A 272 0.85 -14.95 18.93
CA ALA A 272 1.67 -15.14 20.12
C ALA A 272 0.84 -14.95 21.39
N ASP A 273 1.18 -15.66 22.46
CA ASP A 273 0.59 -15.41 23.78
C ASP A 273 1.25 -14.18 24.42
N PHE A 274 0.66 -13.00 24.18
CA PHE A 274 1.18 -11.72 24.63
C PHE A 274 0.41 -11.23 25.87
N SER A 275 1.11 -11.15 27.01
CA SER A 275 0.52 -10.65 28.25
C SER A 275 0.66 -9.13 28.34
N THR A 276 -0.46 -8.46 28.62
CA THR A 276 -0.51 -7.02 28.90
C THR A 276 -0.58 -6.70 30.41
N ASP A 277 -0.46 -7.72 31.26
CA ASP A 277 -0.57 -7.57 32.71
C ASP A 277 0.53 -6.65 33.27
N GLY A 278 0.11 -5.57 33.94
CA GLY A 278 1.03 -4.61 34.54
C GLY A 278 1.51 -3.49 33.61
N LEU A 279 1.20 -3.56 32.31
CA LEU A 279 1.55 -2.53 31.34
C LEU A 279 0.51 -1.39 31.33
N ASP A 280 0.95 -0.18 30.99
CA ASP A 280 0.04 0.93 30.70
C ASP A 280 -0.46 0.84 29.26
N ILE A 281 -1.41 -0.06 29.04
CA ILE A 281 -1.91 -0.41 27.70
C ILE A 281 -2.52 0.75 26.91
N ASN A 282 -2.83 1.89 27.54
CA ASN A 282 -3.42 3.04 26.84
C ASN A 282 -2.37 3.96 26.22
N HIS A 283 -1.10 3.80 26.59
CA HIS A 283 0.01 4.68 26.21
C HIS A 283 1.12 3.90 25.50
N ILE A 284 0.82 2.71 24.98
CA ILE A 284 1.77 1.90 24.20
C ILE A 284 1.22 1.75 22.79
N GLY A 285 1.99 2.24 21.82
CA GLY A 285 1.77 2.01 20.40
C GLY A 285 2.65 0.86 19.90
N VAL A 286 2.20 0.18 18.86
CA VAL A 286 2.97 -0.87 18.19
C VAL A 286 2.86 -0.69 16.69
N ASP A 287 4.01 -0.60 16.04
CA ASP A 287 4.14 -0.69 14.60
C ASP A 287 4.53 -2.11 14.21
N GLN A 288 3.72 -2.70 13.34
CA GLN A 288 3.95 -4.01 12.75
C GLN A 288 4.38 -3.86 11.30
N TYR A 289 5.68 -3.95 11.04
CA TYR A 289 6.27 -3.89 9.70
C TYR A 289 6.30 -5.27 9.03
N TYR A 290 6.12 -5.28 7.70
CA TYR A 290 6.21 -6.48 6.87
C TYR A 290 6.70 -6.14 5.45
N PHE A 291 7.46 -7.05 4.85
CA PHE A 291 8.11 -6.87 3.54
C PHE A 291 7.51 -7.75 2.43
N SER A 292 6.30 -8.26 2.65
CA SER A 292 5.56 -9.09 1.70
C SER A 292 4.11 -8.66 1.65
N GLU A 293 3.57 -8.51 0.44
CA GLU A 293 2.18 -8.13 0.22
C GLU A 293 1.19 -9.20 0.70
N ASP A 294 1.56 -10.48 0.64
CA ASP A 294 0.82 -11.54 1.33
C ASP A 294 1.07 -11.44 2.84
N TYR A 295 0.37 -10.50 3.46
CA TYR A 295 0.46 -10.23 4.89
C TYR A 295 0.09 -11.46 5.72
N ARG A 296 -0.68 -12.42 5.19
CA ARG A 296 -1.10 -13.62 5.94
C ARG A 296 0.00 -14.68 6.04
N ASN A 297 1.00 -14.61 5.17
CA ASN A 297 2.11 -15.56 5.11
C ASN A 297 3.47 -14.84 5.08
N CYS A 298 3.62 -13.79 5.88
CA CYS A 298 4.85 -13.03 5.99
C CYS A 298 5.46 -13.08 7.40
N ASP A 299 6.74 -12.71 7.48
CA ASP A 299 7.39 -12.41 8.75
C ASP A 299 7.10 -10.97 9.15
N TYR A 300 6.92 -10.73 10.45
CA TYR A 300 6.64 -9.42 11.01
C TYR A 300 7.81 -8.91 11.85
N PHE A 301 8.01 -7.60 11.81
CA PHE A 301 9.01 -6.89 12.58
C PHE A 301 8.29 -5.83 13.41
N TYR A 302 8.46 -5.89 14.73
CA TYR A 302 7.69 -5.06 15.65
C TYR A 302 8.55 -3.96 16.24
N HIS A 303 8.05 -2.74 16.21
CA HIS A 303 8.53 -1.62 16.99
C HIS A 303 7.43 -1.20 17.95
N TYR A 304 7.75 -0.90 19.21
CA TYR A 304 6.77 -0.33 20.14
C TYR A 304 7.19 1.06 20.58
N PHE A 305 6.24 1.90 20.89
CA PHE A 305 6.54 3.22 21.42
C PHE A 305 5.61 3.55 22.57
N ILE A 306 6.08 4.40 23.47
CA ILE A 306 5.29 4.94 24.57
C ILE A 306 4.87 6.35 24.15
N PHE A 307 3.58 6.65 24.21
CA PHE A 307 3.06 7.96 23.84
C PHE A 307 2.29 8.62 24.99
N ASP A 308 2.24 9.95 25.00
CA ASP A 308 1.51 10.73 26.02
C ASP A 308 0.02 10.95 25.67
N ASP A 309 -0.73 11.64 26.53
CA ASP A 309 -2.15 11.96 26.27
C ASP A 309 -2.37 12.85 25.02
N ASN A 310 -1.30 13.44 24.45
CA ASN A 310 -1.33 14.22 23.21
C ASN A 310 -0.90 13.39 21.99
N TYR A 311 -0.68 12.08 22.16
CA TYR A 311 -0.18 11.15 21.14
C TYR A 311 1.23 11.49 20.65
N GLU A 312 2.03 12.18 21.46
CA GLU A 312 3.45 12.38 21.17
C GLU A 312 4.26 11.18 21.65
N ASP A 313 5.13 10.64 20.79
CA ASP A 313 6.10 9.61 21.19
C ASP A 313 7.09 10.18 22.22
N ILE A 314 7.12 9.55 23.39
CA ILE A 314 7.98 9.87 24.53
C ILE A 314 8.92 8.73 24.90
N SER A 315 9.09 7.76 24.00
CA SER A 315 9.97 6.61 24.17
C SER A 315 11.43 7.03 24.38
N THR A 316 12.15 6.23 25.14
CA THR A 316 13.58 6.42 25.41
C THR A 316 14.34 5.10 25.23
N ASP A 317 15.66 5.17 25.04
CA ASP A 317 16.51 3.98 24.95
C ASP A 317 16.33 3.03 26.15
N ALA A 318 16.03 3.58 27.33
CA ALA A 318 15.82 2.78 28.54
C ALA A 318 14.59 1.86 28.43
N ASP A 319 13.60 2.23 27.63
CA ASP A 319 12.40 1.44 27.39
C ASP A 319 12.71 0.19 26.55
N TYR A 320 13.86 0.15 25.87
CA TYR A 320 14.37 -0.96 25.04
C TYR A 320 15.47 -1.79 25.71
N GLU A 321 15.82 -1.50 26.96
CA GLU A 321 16.74 -2.32 27.74
C GLU A 321 16.07 -3.64 28.19
N ASP A 322 16.85 -4.69 28.41
CA ASP A 322 16.31 -6.02 28.80
C ASP A 322 15.55 -6.02 30.15
N SER A 323 15.70 -4.95 30.94
CA SER A 323 14.94 -4.73 32.17
C SER A 323 13.56 -4.12 31.98
N SER A 324 13.22 -3.65 30.77
CA SER A 324 11.92 -3.07 30.44
C SER A 324 10.81 -4.12 30.52
N GLU A 325 9.71 -3.80 31.20
CA GLU A 325 8.54 -4.67 31.31
C GLU A 325 7.88 -4.91 29.94
N ILE A 326 7.90 -3.91 29.05
CA ILE A 326 7.35 -4.02 27.69
C ILE A 326 8.22 -4.97 26.87
N LYS A 327 9.54 -4.77 26.85
CA LYS A 327 10.47 -5.65 26.10
C LYS A 327 10.40 -7.09 26.60
N GLN A 328 10.26 -7.28 27.91
CA GLN A 328 10.08 -8.61 28.51
C GLN A 328 8.77 -9.25 28.04
N ALA A 329 7.66 -8.51 27.98
CA ALA A 329 6.39 -9.05 27.48
C ALA A 329 6.50 -9.55 26.03
N PHE A 330 7.15 -8.80 25.14
CA PHE A 330 7.43 -9.27 23.76
C PHE A 330 8.35 -10.50 23.74
N SER A 331 9.42 -10.46 24.53
CA SER A 331 10.41 -11.56 24.60
C SER A 331 9.80 -12.85 25.14
N ASP A 332 8.94 -12.76 26.15
CA ASP A 332 8.21 -13.88 26.74
C ASP A 332 7.21 -14.49 25.74
N ALA A 333 6.63 -13.65 24.87
CA ALA A 333 5.80 -14.07 23.74
C ALA A 333 6.60 -14.65 22.56
N GLY A 334 7.94 -14.66 22.65
CA GLY A 334 8.84 -15.19 21.62
C GLY A 334 9.06 -14.25 20.43
N VAL A 335 8.76 -12.96 20.58
CA VAL A 335 8.96 -11.93 19.55
C VAL A 335 10.08 -10.99 19.99
N LEU A 336 10.98 -10.66 19.08
CA LEU A 336 12.01 -9.64 19.28
C LEU A 336 11.46 -8.29 18.81
N PRO A 337 11.26 -7.31 19.70
CA PRO A 337 10.98 -5.95 19.28
C PRO A 337 12.27 -5.23 18.87
N TYR A 338 12.16 -4.34 17.90
CA TYR A 338 13.23 -3.53 17.33
C TYR A 338 13.06 -2.06 17.73
N THR A 339 14.17 -1.37 17.92
CA THR A 339 14.20 0.09 18.01
C THR A 339 13.84 0.72 16.66
N GLN A 340 13.43 2.00 16.64
CA GLN A 340 13.14 2.70 15.39
C GLN A 340 14.37 2.76 14.48
N ASP A 341 15.57 3.00 15.03
CA ASP A 341 16.82 2.99 14.27
C ASP A 341 17.07 1.65 13.58
N GLU A 342 16.79 0.51 14.24
CA GLU A 342 16.91 -0.82 13.63
C GLU A 342 15.87 -1.05 12.53
N ILE A 343 14.64 -0.55 12.70
CA ILE A 343 13.63 -0.58 11.63
C ILE A 343 14.06 0.29 10.44
N ASP A 344 14.57 1.49 10.67
CA ASP A 344 15.06 2.39 9.62
C ASP A 344 16.22 1.75 8.85
N GLU A 345 17.12 1.05 9.53
CA GLU A 345 18.18 0.26 8.89
C GLU A 345 17.59 -0.86 8.02
N MET A 346 16.59 -1.62 8.52
CA MET A 346 15.91 -2.66 7.73
C MET A 346 15.19 -2.09 6.50
N LEU A 347 14.52 -0.95 6.66
CA LEU A 347 13.85 -0.25 5.58
C LEU A 347 14.85 0.22 4.52
N ALA A 348 15.97 0.81 4.93
CA ALA A 348 17.04 1.21 4.02
C ALA A 348 17.64 0.01 3.25
N GLU A 349 17.92 -1.10 3.94
CA GLU A 349 18.39 -2.34 3.30
C GLU A 349 17.36 -2.87 2.30
N ARG A 350 16.07 -2.84 2.66
CA ARG A 350 14.98 -3.28 1.80
C ARG A 350 14.83 -2.36 0.58
N ALA A 351 14.94 -1.04 0.75
CA ALA A 351 14.90 -0.07 -0.33
C ALA A 351 16.02 -0.33 -1.34
N GLU A 352 17.24 -0.59 -0.88
CA GLU A 352 18.37 -0.99 -1.73
C GLU A 352 18.13 -2.34 -2.43
N GLU A 353 17.53 -3.32 -1.74
CA GLU A 353 17.24 -4.65 -2.29
C GLU A 353 16.26 -4.57 -3.47
N VAL A 354 15.19 -3.79 -3.32
CA VAL A 354 14.11 -3.71 -4.31
C VAL A 354 14.30 -2.59 -5.32
N GLY A 355 15.22 -1.66 -5.07
CA GLY A 355 15.45 -0.49 -5.93
C GLY A 355 14.42 0.62 -5.73
N TYR A 356 13.92 0.82 -4.50
CA TYR A 356 12.91 1.84 -4.20
C TYR A 356 13.44 3.26 -4.52
N PRO A 357 12.71 4.08 -5.30
CA PRO A 357 13.20 5.39 -5.73
C PRO A 357 13.02 6.51 -4.69
N GLY A 358 12.09 6.34 -3.73
CA GLY A 358 11.83 7.31 -2.68
C GLY A 358 12.97 7.40 -1.65
N LYS A 359 13.48 8.61 -1.40
CA LYS A 359 14.52 8.90 -0.40
C LYS A 359 14.02 9.82 0.71
#